data_AF-L5KZP4-F1
#
_entry.id   AF-L5KZP4-F1
#
_cell.length_a   1.000
_cell.length_b   1.000
_cell.length_c   1.000
_cell.angle_alpha   90.00
_cell.angle_beta   90.00
_cell.angle_gamma   90.00
#
_symmetry.space_group_name_H-M   'P 1'
#
loop_
_entity.id
_entity.type
_entity.pdbx_description
1 polymer ?
#
loop_
_entity_poly.entity_id
_entity_poly.type
_entity_poly.pdbx_seq_one_letter_code
_entity_poly.pdbx_strand_id
1 'polypeptide(L)'
;MVPHQVFISTRGGSWTMSRISKDGYPWDMIFHTRFKSMLQDVLPRIVVKWMRNQQMNRWFSHENYALEPQNKNLMKESIVNDELPSHILRGAIKVKSKVRELTETSAIFEDGTVEEDIDVIVFATGYTPSFPFLEDSLVKVENNMVSLFKYMFPPHHEKPTLACIGLIQPLGSIFPTVELQARWATRVFKGE
;
A
#
# COMPACT_ATOMS: atom_id res chain seq x y z
N MET A 1 26.76 5.61 -8.80
CA MET A 1 26.51 5.89 -10.23
C MET A 1 25.12 6.54 -10.31
N VAL A 2 25.00 7.73 -10.89
CA VAL A 2 23.68 8.40 -11.05
C VAL A 2 23.06 7.84 -12.33
N PRO A 3 21.80 7.36 -12.31
CA PRO A 3 21.16 6.82 -13.51
C PRO A 3 20.96 7.93 -14.55
N HIS A 4 21.14 7.58 -15.83
CA HIS A 4 20.88 8.51 -16.94
C HIS A 4 19.37 8.80 -17.09
N GLN A 5 18.52 7.78 -16.89
CA GLN A 5 17.06 7.91 -16.91
C GLN A 5 16.43 6.87 -15.98
N VAL A 6 15.28 7.20 -15.38
CA VAL A 6 14.50 6.28 -14.55
C VAL A 6 13.05 6.21 -15.04
N PHE A 7 12.55 5.00 -15.21
CA PHE A 7 11.16 4.72 -15.54
C PHE A 7 10.48 3.99 -14.40
N ILE A 8 9.24 4.37 -14.08
CA ILE A 8 8.39 3.64 -13.13
C ILE A 8 7.17 3.13 -13.88
N SER A 9 7.09 1.81 -14.05
CA SER A 9 5.92 1.15 -14.62
C SER A 9 4.85 0.89 -13.56
N THR A 10 3.61 1.30 -13.83
CA THR A 10 2.45 1.01 -12.97
C THR A 10 1.26 0.50 -13.77
N ARG A 11 0.53 -0.46 -13.21
CA ARG A 11 -0.66 -1.04 -13.87
C ARG A 11 -1.91 -0.19 -13.72
N GLY A 12 -2.07 0.42 -12.55
CA GLY A 12 -3.34 1.02 -12.15
C GLY A 12 -3.20 2.30 -11.36
N GLY A 13 -2.02 2.93 -11.36
CA GLY A 13 -1.73 4.14 -10.60
C GLY A 13 -1.74 3.93 -9.08
N SER A 14 -1.38 4.97 -8.35
CA SER A 14 -1.59 5.04 -6.90
C SER A 14 -1.65 6.49 -6.46
N TRP A 15 -2.51 6.78 -5.47
CA TRP A 15 -2.46 8.07 -4.79
C TRP A 15 -1.10 8.24 -4.13
N THR A 16 -0.50 9.40 -4.30
CA THR A 16 0.78 9.77 -3.71
C THR A 16 0.56 10.96 -2.78
N MET A 17 1.12 10.87 -1.58
CA MET A 17 1.02 11.91 -0.57
C MET A 17 2.38 12.20 0.05
N SER A 18 2.54 13.42 0.55
CA SER A 18 3.70 13.83 1.32
C SER A 18 3.54 13.39 2.78
N ARG A 19 4.67 13.18 3.46
CA ARG A 19 4.71 13.08 4.93
C ARG A 19 4.26 14.39 5.58
N ILE A 20 4.48 15.51 4.90
CA ILE A 20 4.14 16.86 5.32
C ILE A 20 2.67 17.13 4.98
N SER A 21 1.92 17.61 5.97
CA SER A 21 0.51 17.94 5.85
C SER A 21 0.27 19.40 6.25
N LYS A 22 -0.96 19.71 6.67
CA LYS A 22 -1.38 21.05 7.06
C LYS A 22 -0.42 21.64 8.11
N ASP A 23 0.02 22.87 7.88
CA ASP A 23 0.92 23.64 8.75
C ASP A 23 2.27 22.95 9.03
N GLY A 24 2.68 22.00 8.17
CA GLY A 24 3.94 21.27 8.34
C GLY A 24 3.85 20.06 9.28
N TYR A 25 2.68 19.78 9.86
CA TYR A 25 2.50 18.62 10.72
C TYR A 25 2.58 17.30 9.95
N PRO A 26 2.99 16.20 10.60
CA PRO A 26 2.91 14.86 10.03
C PRO A 26 1.49 14.50 9.57
N TRP A 27 1.40 13.90 8.37
CA TRP A 27 0.12 13.57 7.75
C TRP A 27 -0.76 12.64 8.58
N ASP A 28 -0.15 11.69 9.29
CA ASP A 28 -0.81 10.69 10.12
C ASP A 28 -1.51 11.34 11.32
N MET A 29 -0.87 12.31 11.99
CA MET A 29 -1.48 13.08 13.08
C MET A 29 -2.72 13.85 12.62
N ILE A 30 -2.71 14.34 11.39
CA ILE A 30 -3.83 15.08 10.81
C ILE A 30 -4.91 14.12 10.29
N PHE A 31 -4.53 13.01 9.68
CA PHE A 31 -5.44 12.08 9.02
C PHE A 31 -6.11 11.11 10.00
N HIS A 32 -5.32 10.48 10.88
CA HIS A 32 -5.78 9.46 11.83
C HIS A 32 -6.33 10.09 13.11
N THR A 33 -7.56 10.60 13.03
CA THR A 33 -8.30 11.09 14.20
C THR A 33 -9.63 10.38 14.34
N ARG A 34 -10.10 10.22 15.59
CA ARG A 34 -11.40 9.59 15.90
C ARG A 34 -12.54 10.29 15.17
N PHE A 35 -12.53 11.62 15.12
CA PHE A 35 -13.52 12.41 14.42
C PHE A 35 -13.55 12.12 12.91
N LYS A 36 -12.37 12.07 12.26
CA LYS A 36 -12.30 11.75 10.82
C LYS A 36 -12.71 10.31 10.52
N SER A 37 -12.33 9.35 11.36
CA SER A 37 -12.79 7.97 11.23
C SER A 37 -14.32 7.90 11.32
N MET A 38 -14.92 8.54 12.33
CA MET A 38 -16.37 8.60 12.47
C MET A 38 -17.05 9.23 11.24
N LEU A 39 -16.50 10.31 10.69
CA LEU A 39 -17.03 10.90 9.47
C LEU A 39 -16.95 9.95 8.27
N GLN A 40 -15.85 9.21 8.13
CA GLN A 40 -15.70 8.21 7.06
C GLN A 40 -16.71 7.06 7.20
N ASP A 41 -17.05 6.68 8.43
CA ASP A 41 -17.99 5.60 8.72
C ASP A 41 -19.46 6.02 8.53
N VAL A 42 -19.79 7.28 8.80
CA VAL A 42 -21.17 7.80 8.77
C VAL A 42 -21.55 8.37 7.39
N LEU A 43 -20.63 9.00 6.68
CA LEU A 43 -20.94 9.67 5.41
C LEU A 43 -21.14 8.65 4.26
N PRO A 44 -21.99 8.97 3.27
CA PRO A 44 -22.12 8.13 2.08
C PRO A 44 -20.79 7.97 1.35
N ARG A 45 -20.50 6.75 0.86
CA ARG A 45 -19.23 6.42 0.18
C ARG A 45 -18.88 7.36 -0.97
N ILE A 46 -19.87 7.89 -1.68
CA ILE A 46 -19.68 8.86 -2.78
C ILE A 46 -19.06 10.17 -2.25
N VAL A 47 -19.56 10.66 -1.12
CA VAL A 47 -19.06 11.89 -0.48
C VAL A 47 -17.64 11.67 0.03
N VAL A 48 -17.38 10.55 0.72
CA VAL A 48 -16.04 10.19 1.21
C VAL A 48 -15.05 10.08 0.04
N LYS A 49 -15.44 9.42 -1.04
CA LYS A 49 -14.64 9.31 -2.26
C LYS A 49 -14.32 10.69 -2.86
N TRP A 50 -15.33 11.56 -2.99
CA TRP A 50 -15.12 12.91 -3.51
C TRP A 50 -14.17 13.71 -2.62
N MET A 51 -14.39 13.72 -1.30
CA MET A 51 -13.52 14.39 -0.33
C MET A 51 -12.07 13.88 -0.41
N ARG A 52 -11.88 12.56 -0.53
CA ARG A 52 -10.56 11.94 -0.66
C ARG A 52 -9.87 12.33 -1.97
N ASN A 53 -10.58 12.26 -3.09
CA ASN A 53 -10.03 12.66 -4.39
C ASN A 53 -9.60 14.14 -4.38
N GLN A 54 -10.41 15.00 -3.78
CA GLN A 54 -10.06 16.41 -3.60
C GLN A 54 -8.83 16.55 -2.71
N GLN A 55 -8.79 15.87 -1.55
CA GLN A 55 -7.67 15.92 -0.62
C GLN A 55 -6.34 15.49 -1.27
N MET A 56 -6.34 14.37 -2.00
CA MET A 56 -5.13 13.85 -2.66
C MET A 56 -4.64 14.77 -3.77
N ASN A 57 -5.54 15.39 -4.54
CA ASN A 57 -5.16 16.32 -5.59
C ASN A 57 -4.83 17.75 -5.10
N ARG A 58 -4.86 18.03 -3.77
CA ARG A 58 -4.46 19.35 -3.25
C ARG A 58 -2.99 19.64 -3.46
N TRP A 59 -2.14 18.61 -3.48
CA TRP A 59 -0.71 18.79 -3.66
C TRP A 59 -0.34 18.96 -5.14
N PHE A 60 -0.83 18.05 -5.99
CA PHE A 60 -0.68 18.11 -7.44
C PHE A 60 -1.76 17.26 -8.12
N SER A 61 -2.04 17.52 -9.39
CA SER A 61 -2.96 16.70 -10.20
C SER A 61 -2.35 15.35 -10.51
N HIS A 62 -2.92 14.28 -9.95
CA HIS A 62 -2.43 12.91 -10.20
C HIS A 62 -2.67 12.45 -11.64
N GLU A 63 -3.68 12.99 -12.31
CA GLU A 63 -3.96 12.73 -13.72
C GLU A 63 -2.82 13.24 -14.61
N ASN A 64 -2.41 14.51 -14.40
CA ASN A 64 -1.32 15.13 -15.18
C ASN A 64 0.03 14.44 -14.97
N TYR A 65 0.21 13.76 -13.84
CA TYR A 65 1.44 13.05 -13.48
C TYR A 65 1.36 11.54 -13.80
N ALA A 66 0.29 11.08 -14.46
CA ALA A 66 0.03 9.68 -14.79
C ALA A 66 0.02 8.72 -13.58
N LEU A 67 -0.29 9.25 -12.39
CA LEU A 67 -0.39 8.49 -11.13
C LEU A 67 -1.82 8.20 -10.72
N GLU A 68 -2.81 8.77 -11.42
CA GLU A 68 -4.22 8.64 -11.05
C GLU A 68 -4.67 7.17 -11.02
N PRO A 69 -5.26 6.70 -9.90
CA PRO A 69 -5.71 5.32 -9.81
C PRO A 69 -6.91 5.03 -10.72
N GLN A 70 -6.83 3.93 -11.49
CA GLN A 70 -7.95 3.48 -12.35
C GLN A 70 -9.22 3.23 -11.53
N ASN A 71 -9.08 2.57 -10.38
CA ASN A 71 -10.20 2.32 -9.47
C ASN A 71 -10.12 3.21 -8.22
N LYS A 72 -10.72 4.41 -8.34
CA LYS A 72 -10.83 5.39 -7.25
C LYS A 72 -11.69 4.92 -6.07
N ASN A 73 -12.45 3.81 -6.21
CA ASN A 73 -13.29 3.27 -5.14
C ASN A 73 -12.49 2.38 -4.18
N LEU A 74 -11.38 1.81 -4.61
CA LEU A 74 -10.55 0.98 -3.74
C LEU A 74 -9.80 1.88 -2.75
N MET A 75 -9.94 1.54 -1.48
CA MET A 75 -9.10 2.04 -0.39
C MET A 75 -7.76 1.30 -0.43
N LYS A 76 -7.00 1.50 -1.52
CA LYS A 76 -5.63 1.03 -1.61
C LYS A 76 -4.74 2.01 -0.85
N GLU A 77 -3.71 1.49 -0.18
CA GLU A 77 -2.70 2.28 0.50
C GLU A 77 -2.03 3.26 -0.48
N SER A 78 -1.95 4.52 -0.08
CA SER A 78 -1.29 5.58 -0.85
C SER A 78 0.23 5.45 -0.71
N ILE A 79 0.95 5.82 -1.76
CA ILE A 79 2.40 5.98 -1.72
C ILE A 79 2.73 7.21 -0.87
N VAL A 80 3.60 7.06 0.12
CA VAL A 80 4.12 8.18 0.91
C VAL A 80 5.51 8.53 0.39
N ASN A 81 5.63 9.62 -0.36
CA ASN A 81 6.89 10.07 -0.93
C ASN A 81 6.87 11.59 -1.17
N ASP A 82 7.82 12.32 -0.59
CA ASP A 82 7.91 13.79 -0.68
C ASP A 82 8.56 14.28 -1.98
N GLU A 83 9.37 13.42 -2.62
CA GLU A 83 10.23 13.82 -3.74
C GLU A 83 9.67 13.38 -5.10
N LEU A 84 8.86 12.32 -5.12
CA LEU A 84 8.36 11.71 -6.35
C LEU A 84 7.74 12.73 -7.33
N PRO A 85 6.84 13.64 -6.91
CA PRO A 85 6.28 14.61 -7.84
C PRO A 85 7.34 15.56 -8.40
N SER A 86 8.27 16.04 -7.57
CA SER A 86 9.36 16.92 -8.03
C SER A 86 10.27 16.24 -9.06
N HIS A 87 10.49 14.93 -8.92
CA HIS A 87 11.33 14.14 -9.80
C HIS A 87 10.64 13.82 -11.14
N ILE A 88 9.32 13.62 -11.12
CA ILE A 88 8.51 13.52 -12.33
C ILE A 88 8.51 14.86 -13.07
N LEU A 89 8.27 15.97 -12.35
CA LEU A 89 8.17 17.30 -12.95
C LEU A 89 9.45 17.73 -13.68
N ARG A 90 10.63 17.42 -13.12
CA ARG A 90 11.93 17.70 -13.77
C ARG A 90 12.32 16.69 -14.86
N GLY A 91 11.50 15.65 -15.10
CA GLY A 91 11.77 14.62 -16.10
C GLY A 91 12.81 13.57 -15.71
N ALA A 92 13.25 13.54 -14.45
CA ALA A 92 14.19 12.53 -13.95
C ALA A 92 13.53 11.16 -13.73
N ILE A 93 12.21 11.15 -13.52
CA ILE A 93 11.40 9.94 -13.45
C ILE A 93 10.27 10.06 -14.48
N LYS A 94 10.12 9.06 -15.34
CA LYS A 94 8.99 8.96 -16.27
C LYS A 94 8.07 7.82 -15.86
N VAL A 95 6.81 8.14 -15.60
CA VAL A 95 5.79 7.11 -15.31
C VAL A 95 5.36 6.46 -16.62
N LYS A 96 5.30 5.13 -16.62
CA LYS A 96 4.93 4.31 -17.77
C LYS A 96 3.78 3.39 -17.43
N SER A 97 3.03 2.98 -18.45
CA SER A 97 2.03 1.92 -18.32
C SER A 97 2.71 0.58 -18.00
N LYS A 98 1.93 -0.49 -17.88
CA LYS A 98 2.46 -1.82 -17.58
C LYS A 98 3.40 -2.29 -18.70
N VAL A 99 4.52 -2.91 -18.34
CA VAL A 99 5.39 -3.60 -19.30
C VAL A 99 4.63 -4.77 -19.92
N ARG A 100 4.54 -4.78 -21.25
CA ARG A 100 3.94 -5.84 -22.06
C ARG A 100 4.98 -6.92 -22.37
N GLU A 101 6.17 -6.51 -22.80
CA GLU A 101 7.22 -7.41 -23.25
C GLU A 101 8.60 -6.80 -22.97
N LEU A 102 9.57 -7.65 -22.62
CA LEU A 102 10.97 -7.29 -22.47
C LEU A 102 11.75 -7.96 -23.58
N THR A 103 12.64 -7.22 -24.22
CA THR A 103 13.61 -7.75 -25.17
C THR A 103 14.98 -7.84 -24.50
N GLU A 104 16.04 -8.11 -25.27
CA GLU A 104 17.41 -8.14 -24.76
C GLU A 104 17.85 -6.81 -24.13
N THR A 105 17.39 -5.67 -24.67
CA THR A 105 17.82 -4.33 -24.24
C THR A 105 16.69 -3.32 -24.11
N SER A 106 15.44 -3.68 -24.41
CA SER A 106 14.31 -2.74 -24.42
C SER A 106 13.07 -3.26 -23.67
N ALA A 107 12.20 -2.33 -23.27
CA ALA A 107 10.88 -2.64 -22.71
C ALA A 107 9.77 -2.05 -23.58
N ILE A 108 8.82 -2.89 -23.96
CA ILE A 108 7.60 -2.54 -24.69
C ILE A 108 6.48 -2.41 -23.67
N PHE A 109 5.75 -1.30 -23.68
CA PHE A 109 4.67 -1.00 -22.74
C PHE A 109 3.28 -1.23 -23.35
N GLU A 110 2.25 -1.35 -22.51
CA GLU A 110 0.86 -1.61 -22.96
C GLU A 110 0.26 -0.47 -23.80
N ASP A 111 0.75 0.76 -23.65
CA ASP A 111 0.39 1.90 -24.50
C ASP A 111 1.09 1.90 -25.88
N GLY A 112 1.92 0.89 -26.17
CA GLY A 112 2.67 0.77 -27.42
C GLY A 112 3.98 1.56 -27.44
N THR A 113 4.32 2.29 -26.38
CA THR A 113 5.63 2.95 -26.29
C THR A 113 6.74 1.94 -26.03
N VAL A 114 7.95 2.26 -26.49
CA VAL A 114 9.15 1.43 -26.32
C VAL A 114 10.23 2.33 -25.71
N GLU A 115 10.92 1.81 -24.69
CA GLU A 115 12.14 2.43 -24.16
C GLU A 115 13.31 1.48 -24.40
N GLU A 116 14.33 1.97 -25.07
CA GLU A 116 15.54 1.23 -25.45
C GLU A 116 16.66 1.42 -24.42
N ASP A 117 17.72 0.61 -24.55
CA ASP A 117 18.94 0.67 -23.74
C ASP A 117 18.68 0.64 -22.22
N ILE A 118 17.84 -0.30 -21.77
CA ILE A 118 17.54 -0.49 -20.36
C ILE A 118 18.62 -1.37 -19.70
N ASP A 119 19.47 -0.75 -18.90
CA ASP A 119 20.57 -1.44 -18.20
C ASP A 119 20.10 -2.31 -17.02
N VAL A 120 19.05 -1.85 -16.30
CA VAL A 120 18.64 -2.44 -15.02
C VAL A 120 17.13 -2.44 -14.86
N ILE A 121 16.59 -3.58 -14.44
CA ILE A 121 15.19 -3.74 -14.06
C ILE A 121 15.11 -4.05 -12.56
N VAL A 122 14.36 -3.24 -11.82
CA VAL A 122 14.11 -3.45 -10.38
C VAL A 122 12.65 -3.82 -10.15
N PHE A 123 12.41 -5.06 -9.72
CA PHE A 123 11.07 -5.54 -9.39
C PHE A 123 10.67 -5.14 -7.97
N ALA A 124 10.01 -3.98 -7.83
CA ALA A 124 9.39 -3.55 -6.59
C ALA A 124 7.93 -4.08 -6.45
N THR A 125 7.73 -5.38 -6.67
CA THR A 125 6.39 -6.01 -6.81
C THR A 125 5.77 -6.53 -5.51
N GLY A 126 6.37 -6.23 -4.36
CA GLY A 126 5.89 -6.66 -3.04
C GLY A 126 6.41 -8.04 -2.62
N TYR A 127 5.83 -8.57 -1.55
CA TYR A 127 6.25 -9.81 -0.89
C TYR A 127 5.05 -10.71 -0.58
N THR A 128 5.31 -12.01 -0.44
CA THR A 128 4.32 -13.01 0.01
C THR A 128 4.81 -13.63 1.33
N PRO A 129 3.98 -13.64 2.39
CA PRO A 129 4.36 -14.25 3.66
C PRO A 129 4.38 -15.78 3.56
N SER A 130 5.31 -16.42 4.28
CA SER A 130 5.38 -17.88 4.45
C SER A 130 5.83 -18.25 5.86
N PHE A 131 5.38 -19.41 6.36
CA PHE A 131 5.67 -19.90 7.71
C PHE A 131 6.14 -21.36 7.68
N PRO A 132 7.38 -21.64 7.19
CA PRO A 132 7.85 -23.01 6.94
C PRO A 132 8.04 -23.88 8.20
N PHE A 133 7.90 -23.28 9.38
CA PHE A 133 7.98 -23.94 10.68
C PHE A 133 6.61 -24.27 11.27
N LEU A 134 5.51 -23.88 10.60
CA LEU A 134 4.15 -24.22 11.00
C LEU A 134 3.56 -25.26 10.04
N GLU A 135 2.61 -26.04 10.54
CA GLU A 135 1.81 -26.91 9.70
C GLU A 135 0.94 -26.07 8.73
N ASP A 136 0.91 -26.44 7.46
CA ASP A 136 0.16 -25.72 6.41
C ASP A 136 -1.34 -25.58 6.73
N SER A 137 -1.89 -26.50 7.54
CA SER A 137 -3.29 -26.49 7.99
C SER A 137 -3.58 -25.38 9.00
N LEU A 138 -2.59 -24.92 9.75
CA LEU A 138 -2.75 -23.92 10.82
C LEU A 138 -2.79 -22.50 10.29
N VAL A 139 -1.88 -22.16 9.38
CA VAL A 139 -1.77 -20.81 8.80
C VAL A 139 -1.75 -20.95 7.29
N LYS A 140 -2.92 -21.31 6.75
CA LYS A 140 -3.07 -21.50 5.31
C LYS A 140 -3.07 -20.15 4.60
N VAL A 141 -2.09 -19.96 3.71
CA VAL A 141 -2.02 -18.81 2.80
C VAL A 141 -2.66 -19.21 1.48
N GLU A 142 -3.89 -18.77 1.22
CA GLU A 142 -4.59 -19.01 -0.04
C GLU A 142 -4.91 -17.68 -0.72
N ASN A 143 -4.58 -17.54 -2.00
CA ASN A 143 -4.85 -16.33 -2.78
C ASN A 143 -4.35 -15.03 -2.11
N ASN A 144 -3.17 -15.09 -1.48
CA ASN A 144 -2.57 -13.98 -0.73
C ASN A 144 -3.42 -13.50 0.47
N MET A 145 -4.36 -14.32 0.93
CA MET A 145 -5.10 -14.15 2.17
C MET A 145 -4.71 -15.24 3.17
N VAL A 146 -4.61 -14.86 4.42
CA VAL A 146 -4.36 -15.80 5.52
C VAL A 146 -5.63 -15.89 6.34
N SER A 147 -6.18 -17.11 6.44
CA SER A 147 -7.44 -17.34 7.18
C SER A 147 -7.18 -17.31 8.68
N LEU A 148 -7.20 -16.11 9.26
CA LEU A 148 -7.01 -15.89 10.69
C LEU A 148 -8.10 -14.97 11.23
N PHE A 149 -8.67 -15.35 12.37
CA PHE A 149 -9.57 -14.48 13.11
C PHE A 149 -8.84 -13.20 13.53
N LYS A 150 -9.33 -12.07 13.03
CA LYS A 150 -8.73 -10.73 13.18
C LYS A 150 -7.23 -10.68 12.82
N TYR A 151 -6.80 -11.44 11.81
CA TYR A 151 -5.39 -11.55 11.40
C TYR A 151 -4.46 -12.10 12.50
N MET A 152 -5.00 -12.83 13.48
CA MET A 152 -4.24 -13.34 14.62
C MET A 152 -4.41 -14.83 14.87
N PHE A 153 -5.63 -15.32 15.07
CA PHE A 153 -5.85 -16.68 15.58
C PHE A 153 -6.31 -17.63 14.46
N PRO A 154 -5.72 -18.83 14.33
CA PRO A 154 -6.26 -19.88 13.47
C PRO A 154 -7.67 -20.28 13.91
N PRO A 155 -8.70 -20.12 13.08
CA PRO A 155 -10.09 -20.37 13.50
C PRO A 155 -10.40 -21.86 13.69
N HIS A 156 -9.61 -22.75 13.09
CA HIS A 156 -9.80 -24.21 13.15
C HIS A 156 -9.01 -24.89 14.27
N HIS A 157 -8.26 -24.13 15.07
CA HIS A 157 -7.49 -24.68 16.19
C HIS A 157 -8.41 -24.78 17.43
N GLU A 158 -8.57 -25.99 17.98
CA GLU A 158 -9.55 -26.28 19.05
C GLU A 158 -9.34 -25.42 20.31
N LYS A 159 -8.09 -25.18 20.70
CA LYS A 159 -7.71 -24.31 21.82
C LYS A 159 -6.98 -23.07 21.30
N PRO A 160 -7.28 -21.85 21.79
CA PRO A 160 -6.65 -20.64 21.27
C PRO A 160 -5.25 -20.44 21.88
N THR A 161 -4.31 -21.35 21.60
CA THR A 161 -2.94 -21.37 22.16
C THR A 161 -1.87 -20.89 21.18
N LEU A 162 -2.27 -20.50 19.96
CA LEU A 162 -1.39 -19.97 18.92
C LEU A 162 -1.97 -18.66 18.37
N ALA A 163 -1.12 -17.65 18.21
CA ALA A 163 -1.48 -16.37 17.63
C ALA A 163 -0.35 -15.83 16.73
N CYS A 164 -0.72 -15.35 15.54
CA CYS A 164 0.15 -14.57 14.67
C CYS A 164 0.06 -13.09 15.07
N ILE A 165 1.22 -12.46 15.30
CA ILE A 165 1.31 -11.03 15.63
C ILE A 165 2.03 -10.32 14.47
N GLY A 166 1.48 -9.20 14.01
CA GLY A 166 2.07 -8.41 12.92
C GLY A 166 1.72 -8.88 11.51
N LEU A 167 0.88 -9.91 11.35
CA LEU A 167 0.39 -10.34 10.04
C LEU A 167 -0.78 -9.48 9.53
N ILE A 168 -0.61 -8.16 9.57
CA ILE A 168 -1.61 -7.16 9.20
C ILE A 168 -0.93 -5.91 8.64
N GLN A 169 -1.56 -5.28 7.65
CA GLN A 169 -1.15 -3.98 7.11
C GLN A 169 -2.21 -2.92 7.44
N PRO A 170 -2.09 -2.25 8.60
CA PRO A 170 -3.00 -1.17 8.96
C PRO A 170 -2.72 0.09 8.13
N LEU A 171 -3.72 0.98 7.97
CA LEU A 171 -3.52 2.31 7.36
C LEU A 171 -2.65 3.26 8.22
N GLY A 172 -2.41 2.90 9.47
CA GLY A 172 -1.58 3.63 10.42
C GLY A 172 -0.31 2.86 10.79
N SER A 173 0.33 3.24 11.89
CA SER A 173 1.55 2.57 12.34
C SER A 173 1.28 1.12 12.79
N ILE A 174 2.16 0.21 12.39
CA ILE A 174 2.13 -1.19 12.82
C ILE A 174 2.46 -1.36 14.32
N PHE A 175 3.30 -0.49 14.89
CA PHE A 175 3.76 -0.62 16.27
C PHE A 175 2.64 -0.63 17.33
N PRO A 176 1.74 0.38 17.38
CA PRO A 176 0.60 0.32 18.31
C PRO A 176 -0.36 -0.82 17.97
N THR A 177 -0.40 -1.27 16.70
CA THR A 177 -1.25 -2.37 16.29
C THR A 177 -0.74 -3.68 16.90
N VAL A 178 0.55 -3.99 16.76
CA VAL A 178 1.14 -5.23 17.32
C VAL A 178 1.20 -5.22 18.84
N GLU A 179 1.31 -4.05 19.48
CA GLU A 179 1.18 -3.92 20.94
C GLU A 179 -0.22 -4.33 21.41
N LEU A 180 -1.27 -3.83 20.77
CA LEU A 180 -2.64 -4.23 21.08
C LEU A 180 -2.93 -5.70 20.73
N GLN A 181 -2.40 -6.20 19.61
CA GLN A 181 -2.48 -7.62 19.27
C GLN A 181 -1.84 -8.49 20.37
N ALA A 182 -0.64 -8.14 20.84
CA ALA A 182 0.06 -8.88 21.88
C ALA A 182 -0.69 -8.85 23.23
N ARG A 183 -1.23 -7.69 23.62
CA ARG A 183 -2.06 -7.57 24.83
C ARG A 183 -3.31 -8.43 24.77
N TRP A 184 -3.94 -8.52 23.61
CA TRP A 184 -5.11 -9.36 23.46
C TRP A 184 -4.72 -10.85 23.47
N ALA A 185 -3.68 -11.24 22.74
CA ALA A 185 -3.20 -12.61 22.69
C ALA A 185 -2.82 -13.17 24.07
N THR A 186 -2.09 -12.39 24.86
CA THR A 186 -1.69 -12.81 26.23
C THR A 186 -2.89 -13.02 27.16
N ARG A 187 -3.95 -12.21 27.06
CA ARG A 187 -5.18 -12.41 27.84
C ARG A 187 -5.95 -13.66 27.41
N VAL A 188 -6.07 -13.89 26.10
CA VAL A 188 -6.67 -15.11 25.55
C VAL A 188 -5.92 -16.36 26.03
N PHE A 189 -4.59 -16.32 26.03
CA PHE A 189 -3.76 -17.43 26.53
C PHE A 189 -3.94 -17.69 28.03
N LYS A 190 -4.31 -16.67 28.81
CA LYS A 190 -4.66 -16.81 30.24
C LYS A 190 -6.11 -17.25 30.48
N GLY A 191 -6.98 -17.22 29.45
CA GLY A 191 -8.42 -17.48 29.58
C GLY A 191 -9.22 -16.32 30.18
N GLU A 192 -8.73 -15.07 30.05
CA GLU A 192 -9.38 -13.84 30.54
C GLU A 192 -10.29 -13.15 29.51
#